data_AF-A0A1Z1M2Q5-F1
#
_entry.id   AF-A0A1Z1M2Q5-F1
#
_cell.length_a   1.000
_cell.length_b   1.000
_cell.length_c   1.000
_cell.angle_alpha   90.00
_cell.angle_beta   90.00
_cell.angle_gamma   90.00
#
_symmetry.space_group_name_H-M   'P 1'
#
loop_
_entity.id
_entity.type
_entity.pdbx_description
1 polymer ?
#
loop_
_entity_poly.entity_id
_entity_poly.type
_entity_poly.pdbx_seq_one_letter_code
_entity_poly.pdbx_strand_id
1 'polypeptide(L)'
;MFNSFLYWIISLLLVLGLIFLMYQLYLSNVSFYFNDDGITPIDRLGSILPYGLPLLEGLQNFGQQILPDYPFNLMGIYKKTFMPLVVFYVTHPALAFIIFFVLYYLFVRTKSPIPNRPFIRFNVLQAILLFLINSLLGSAFRALPMEFKVSLYGLILCNTLFWFVLSTIVYAIFKSVQGKYAKIPVISQAVKIQIDSP
;
A
#
# COMPACT_ATOMS: atom_id res chain seq x y z
N MET A 1 -0.08 31.19 14.82
CA MET A 1 -0.53 30.63 13.51
C MET A 1 0.56 30.64 12.45
N PHE A 2 1.38 31.70 12.32
CA PHE A 2 2.46 31.76 11.32
C PHE A 2 3.59 30.73 11.50
N ASN A 3 3.98 30.40 12.74
CA ASN A 3 5.04 29.42 13.01
C ASN A 3 4.68 28.01 12.53
N SER A 4 3.45 27.54 12.79
CA SER A 4 3.00 26.20 12.36
C SER A 4 2.97 26.05 10.84
N PHE A 5 2.67 27.13 10.13
CA PHE A 5 2.69 27.17 8.67
C PHE A 5 4.11 27.06 8.11
N LEU A 6 5.09 27.74 8.72
CA LEU A 6 6.50 27.62 8.38
C LEU A 6 7.04 26.19 8.60
N TYR A 7 6.71 25.54 9.71
CA TYR A 7 7.08 24.14 9.94
C TYR A 7 6.50 23.20 8.88
N TRP A 8 5.26 23.45 8.44
CA TRP A 8 4.63 22.69 7.37
C TRP A 8 5.40 22.80 6.06
N ILE A 9 5.76 24.03 5.65
CA ILE A 9 6.54 24.30 4.45
C ILE A 9 7.92 23.64 4.52
N ILE A 10 8.61 23.78 5.66
CA ILE A 10 9.92 23.18 5.87
C ILE A 10 9.84 21.66 5.77
N SER A 11 8.82 21.03 6.39
CA SER A 11 8.65 19.58 6.31
C SER A 11 8.41 19.12 4.87
N LEU A 12 7.62 19.87 4.11
CA LEU A 12 7.28 19.55 2.73
C LEU A 12 8.52 19.66 1.83
N LEU A 13 9.33 20.71 2.01
CA LEU A 13 10.62 20.86 1.33
C LEU A 13 11.61 19.75 1.69
N LEU A 14 11.64 19.33 2.96
CA LEU A 14 12.52 18.26 3.42
C LEU A 14 12.13 16.90 2.82
N VAL A 15 10.82 16.62 2.75
CA VAL A 15 10.29 15.41 2.08
C VAL A 15 10.60 15.44 0.59
N LEU A 16 10.39 16.56 -0.10
CA LEU A 16 10.75 16.72 -1.51
C LEU A 16 12.26 16.57 -1.74
N GLY A 17 13.08 17.13 -0.85
CA GLY A 17 14.53 16.99 -0.86
C GLY A 17 14.97 15.54 -0.68
N LEU A 18 14.38 14.81 0.26
CA LEU A 18 14.65 13.38 0.47
C LEU A 18 14.25 12.54 -0.75
N ILE A 19 13.09 12.82 -1.36
CA ILE A 19 12.65 12.17 -2.60
C ILE A 19 13.65 12.44 -3.73
N PHE A 20 14.11 13.69 -3.86
CA PHE A 20 15.11 14.06 -4.87
C PHE A 20 16.46 13.38 -4.63
N LEU A 21 16.91 13.29 -3.38
CA LEU A 21 18.18 12.64 -3.00
C LEU A 21 18.10 11.12 -3.22
N MET A 22 16.97 10.50 -2.87
CA MET A 22 16.68 9.09 -3.21
C MET A 22 16.69 8.88 -4.73
N TYR A 23 16.10 9.80 -5.50
CA TYR A 23 16.11 9.76 -6.96
C TYR A 23 17.53 9.90 -7.54
N GLN A 24 18.36 10.79 -6.98
CA GLN A 24 19.73 11.02 -7.42
C GLN A 24 20.66 9.84 -7.11
N LEU A 25 20.54 9.26 -5.90
CA LEU A 25 21.24 8.03 -5.52
C LEU A 25 20.82 6.85 -6.40
N TYR A 26 19.54 6.80 -6.75
CA TYR A 26 19.01 5.79 -7.63
C TYR A 26 19.55 5.94 -9.06
N LEU A 27 19.60 7.16 -9.61
CA LEU A 27 20.24 7.46 -10.90
C LEU A 27 21.74 7.09 -10.93
N SER A 28 22.46 7.31 -9.83
CA SER A 28 23.89 7.01 -9.75
C SER A 28 24.21 5.51 -9.86
N ASN A 29 23.25 4.63 -9.57
CA ASN A 29 23.39 3.18 -9.63
C ASN A 29 22.72 2.55 -10.86
N VAL A 30 22.29 3.35 -11.84
CA VAL A 30 21.57 2.89 -13.04
C VAL A 30 22.38 1.89 -13.87
N SER A 31 23.72 1.99 -13.86
CA SER A 31 24.61 1.00 -14.52
C SER A 31 24.48 -0.42 -13.96
N PHE A 32 23.97 -0.58 -12.73
CA PHE A 32 23.72 -1.88 -12.11
C PHE A 32 22.39 -2.51 -12.59
N TYR A 33 21.44 -1.71 -13.09
CA TYR A 33 20.10 -2.18 -13.46
C TYR A 33 19.95 -2.55 -14.94
N PHE A 34 20.88 -2.12 -15.81
CA PHE A 34 20.83 -2.41 -17.25
C PHE A 34 21.34 -3.81 -17.63
N ASN A 35 21.95 -4.56 -16.71
CA ASN A 35 22.66 -5.81 -17.03
C ASN A 35 21.95 -7.11 -16.63
N ASP A 36 20.82 -7.07 -15.91
CA ASP A 36 20.19 -8.28 -15.37
C ASP A 36 18.77 -8.48 -15.90
N ASP A 37 18.57 -9.52 -16.73
CA ASP A 37 17.27 -10.07 -17.14
C ASP A 37 16.51 -10.75 -15.97
N GLY A 38 17.18 -10.92 -14.82
CA GLY A 38 16.66 -11.60 -13.64
C GLY A 38 16.02 -10.68 -12.59
N ILE A 39 15.21 -11.29 -11.71
CA ILE A 39 14.64 -10.60 -10.54
C ILE A 39 15.69 -10.54 -9.43
N THR A 40 16.25 -9.35 -9.22
CA THR A 40 17.27 -9.11 -8.19
C THR A 40 16.67 -9.12 -6.77
N PRO A 41 17.45 -9.35 -5.72
CA PRO A 41 16.96 -9.21 -4.35
C PRO A 41 16.45 -7.80 -4.04
N ILE A 42 16.99 -6.78 -4.70
CA ILE A 42 16.51 -5.39 -4.57
C ILE A 42 15.10 -5.27 -5.17
N ASP A 43 14.83 -5.89 -6.32
CA ASP A 43 13.49 -5.91 -6.91
C ASP A 43 12.47 -6.61 -6.00
N ARG A 44 12.89 -7.66 -5.29
CA ARG A 44 12.04 -8.37 -4.33
C ARG A 44 11.66 -7.50 -3.15
N LEU A 45 12.63 -6.84 -2.54
CA LEU A 45 12.41 -5.93 -1.41
C LEU A 45 11.60 -4.69 -1.83
N GLY A 46 11.96 -4.09 -2.98
CA GLY A 46 11.24 -2.94 -3.54
C GLY A 46 9.79 -3.25 -3.89
N SER A 47 9.48 -4.50 -4.26
CA SER A 47 8.11 -4.94 -4.56
C SER A 47 7.22 -5.15 -3.33
N ILE A 48 7.79 -5.23 -2.12
CA ILE A 48 7.02 -5.39 -0.88
C ILE A 48 6.47 -4.06 -0.39
N LEU A 49 7.25 -2.98 -0.52
CA LEU A 49 6.91 -1.64 -0.02
C LEU A 49 5.54 -1.12 -0.48
N PRO A 50 5.12 -1.25 -1.75
CA PRO A 50 3.84 -0.75 -2.23
C PRO A 50 2.65 -1.36 -1.49
N TYR A 51 2.76 -2.61 -1.02
CA TYR A 51 1.69 -3.29 -0.28
C TYR A 51 1.43 -2.72 1.12
N GLY A 52 2.31 -1.84 1.62
CA GLY A 52 2.05 -1.08 2.84
C GLY A 52 0.83 -0.17 2.72
N LEU A 53 0.59 0.42 1.54
CA LEU A 53 -0.56 1.30 1.32
C LEU A 53 -1.92 0.59 1.48
N PRO A 54 -2.22 -0.51 0.75
CA PRO A 54 -3.46 -1.25 0.95
C PRO A 54 -3.58 -1.88 2.35
N LEU A 55 -2.46 -2.17 3.03
CA LEU A 55 -2.45 -2.70 4.39
C LEU A 55 -2.95 -1.66 5.39
N LEU A 56 -2.39 -0.45 5.34
CA LEU A 56 -2.79 0.67 6.21
C LEU A 56 -4.26 1.04 5.98
N GLU A 57 -4.69 1.11 4.71
CA GLU A 57 -6.08 1.38 4.36
C GLU A 57 -7.04 0.32 4.95
N GLY A 58 -6.71 -0.97 4.82
CA GLY A 58 -7.55 -2.03 5.38
C GLY A 58 -7.53 -2.10 6.91
N LEU A 59 -6.38 -1.83 7.54
CA LEU A 59 -6.28 -1.74 9.00
C LEU A 59 -7.09 -0.58 9.57
N GLN A 60 -7.09 0.58 8.90
CA GLN A 60 -7.94 1.72 9.24
C GLN A 60 -9.43 1.36 9.11
N ASN A 61 -9.80 0.72 8.00
CA ASN A 61 -11.21 0.52 7.65
C ASN A 61 -11.89 -0.57 8.48
N PHE A 62 -11.19 -1.66 8.79
CA PHE A 62 -11.80 -2.85 9.41
C PHE A 62 -11.12 -3.26 10.73
N GLY A 63 -9.83 -2.96 10.90
CA GLY A 63 -9.03 -3.48 12.02
C GLY A 63 -9.57 -3.07 13.39
N GLN A 64 -9.93 -1.79 13.58
CA GLN A 64 -10.39 -1.31 14.89
C GLN A 64 -11.71 -1.93 15.35
N GLN A 65 -12.56 -2.35 14.43
CA GLN A 65 -13.88 -2.90 14.74
C GLN A 65 -13.82 -4.37 15.14
N ILE A 66 -12.92 -5.16 14.54
CA ILE A 66 -12.87 -6.62 14.73
C ILE A 66 -11.75 -7.09 15.67
N LEU A 67 -10.64 -6.34 15.77
CA LEU A 67 -9.53 -6.71 16.64
C LEU A 67 -9.85 -6.78 18.14
N PRO A 68 -10.81 -6.01 18.71
CA PRO A 68 -11.18 -6.16 20.12
C PRO A 68 -11.75 -7.56 20.43
N ASP A 69 -12.44 -8.16 19.47
CA ASP A 69 -13.14 -9.44 19.63
C ASP A 69 -12.20 -10.65 19.43
N TYR A 70 -10.95 -10.40 19.02
CA TYR A 70 -9.97 -11.44 18.75
C TYR A 70 -9.27 -11.92 20.01
N PRO A 71 -9.01 -13.24 20.15
CA PRO A 71 -8.29 -13.80 21.29
C PRO A 71 -6.81 -13.39 21.32
N PHE A 72 -6.10 -13.78 22.38
CA PHE A 72 -4.64 -13.61 22.54
C PHE A 72 -4.13 -12.16 22.59
N ASN A 73 -4.98 -11.20 22.96
CA ASN A 73 -4.62 -9.79 23.07
C ASN A 73 -4.04 -9.24 21.75
N LEU A 74 -4.58 -9.68 20.60
CA LEU A 74 -4.19 -9.21 19.27
C LEU A 74 -4.38 -7.69 19.13
N MET A 75 -5.40 -7.14 19.78
CA MET A 75 -5.57 -5.70 19.93
C MET A 75 -4.36 -5.05 20.61
N GLY A 76 -3.78 -5.65 21.65
CA GLY A 76 -2.57 -5.13 22.31
C GLY A 76 -1.36 -5.07 21.38
N ILE A 77 -1.14 -6.11 20.57
CA ILE A 77 -0.07 -6.14 19.55
C ILE A 77 -0.32 -5.04 18.51
N TYR A 78 -1.53 -4.98 17.96
CA TYR A 78 -1.92 -3.96 16.98
C TYR A 78 -1.69 -2.54 17.52
N LYS A 79 -2.11 -2.25 18.76
CA LYS A 79 -1.91 -0.96 19.42
C LYS A 79 -0.44 -0.58 19.54
N LYS A 80 0.44 -1.54 19.81
CA LYS A 80 1.88 -1.30 19.98
C LYS A 80 2.63 -1.15 18.65
N THR A 81 2.23 -1.90 17.61
CA THR A 81 2.99 -1.96 16.35
C THR A 81 2.38 -1.14 15.22
N PHE A 82 1.11 -1.37 14.90
CA PHE A 82 0.48 -0.80 13.71
C PHE A 82 -0.32 0.48 14.00
N MET A 83 -0.91 0.61 15.18
CA MET A 83 -1.77 1.75 15.51
C MET A 83 -1.08 3.11 15.35
N PRO A 84 0.18 3.33 15.74
CA PRO A 84 0.85 4.62 15.50
C PRO A 84 0.91 4.99 14.01
N LEU A 85 1.20 4.00 13.16
CA LEU A 85 1.23 4.18 11.71
C LEU A 85 -0.16 4.44 11.13
N VAL A 86 -1.17 3.69 11.59
CA VAL A 86 -2.56 3.85 11.17
C VAL A 86 -3.09 5.23 11.60
N VAL A 87 -2.81 5.67 12.83
CA VAL A 87 -3.21 7.00 13.31
C VAL A 87 -2.53 8.10 12.50
N PHE A 88 -1.23 7.98 12.22
CA PHE A 88 -0.52 8.92 11.36
C PHE A 88 -1.14 9.00 9.95
N TYR A 89 -1.49 7.84 9.38
CA TYR A 89 -2.16 7.73 8.08
C TYR A 89 -3.56 8.38 8.09
N VAL A 90 -4.40 8.07 9.09
CA VAL A 90 -5.76 8.62 9.25
C VAL A 90 -5.74 10.14 9.46
N THR A 91 -4.79 10.64 10.25
CA THR A 91 -4.67 12.07 10.58
C THR A 91 -4.19 12.93 9.42
N HIS A 92 -3.64 12.30 8.37
CA HIS A 92 -3.19 12.98 7.16
C HIS A 92 -3.92 12.41 5.93
N PRO A 93 -5.20 12.79 5.69
CA PRO A 93 -6.01 12.20 4.61
C PRO A 93 -5.39 12.32 3.21
N ALA A 94 -4.61 13.37 2.96
CA ALA A 94 -3.92 13.58 1.68
C ALA A 94 -2.77 12.59 1.45
N LEU A 95 -2.26 11.94 2.49
CA LEU A 95 -1.07 11.08 2.43
C LEU A 95 -1.30 9.85 1.55
N ALA A 96 -2.47 9.22 1.67
CA ALA A 96 -2.86 8.09 0.81
C ALA A 96 -2.79 8.46 -0.68
N PHE A 97 -3.33 9.63 -1.01
CA PHE A 97 -3.38 10.17 -2.36
C PHE A 97 -1.99 10.56 -2.88
N ILE A 98 -1.16 11.17 -2.04
CA ILE A 98 0.23 11.50 -2.38
C ILE A 98 1.04 10.22 -2.63
N ILE A 99 0.96 9.22 -1.74
CA ILE A 99 1.67 7.94 -1.92
C ILE A 99 1.21 7.23 -3.20
N PHE A 100 -0.10 7.20 -3.46
CA PHE A 100 -0.63 6.65 -4.71
C PHE A 100 0.05 7.27 -5.94
N PHE A 101 0.10 8.61 -6.01
CA PHE A 101 0.71 9.29 -7.15
C PHE A 101 2.22 9.12 -7.21
N VAL A 102 2.90 9.12 -6.06
CA VAL A 102 4.34 8.87 -5.98
C VAL A 102 4.65 7.47 -6.52
N LEU A 103 3.94 6.44 -6.06
CA LEU A 103 4.10 5.06 -6.55
C LEU A 103 3.82 4.95 -8.05
N TYR A 104 2.74 5.57 -8.53
CA TYR A 104 2.38 5.55 -9.95
C TYR A 104 3.42 6.27 -10.81
N TYR A 105 3.83 7.48 -10.41
CA TYR A 105 4.80 8.29 -11.14
C TYR A 105 6.17 7.61 -11.20
N LEU A 106 6.61 7.05 -10.07
CA LEU A 106 7.93 6.42 -9.95
C LEU A 106 8.04 5.10 -10.70
N PHE A 107 7.03 4.23 -10.66
CA PHE A 107 7.18 2.84 -11.13
C PHE A 107 6.26 2.43 -12.28
N VAL A 108 5.16 3.16 -12.52
CA VAL A 108 4.12 2.72 -13.48
C VAL A 108 4.19 3.48 -14.80
N ARG A 109 4.50 4.78 -14.75
CA ARG A 109 4.54 5.65 -15.94
C ARG A 109 5.55 5.15 -16.97
N THR A 110 5.21 5.24 -18.26
CA THR A 110 6.09 4.84 -19.39
C THR A 110 7.42 5.59 -19.41
N LYS A 111 7.41 6.89 -19.10
CA LYS A 111 8.60 7.73 -18.87
C LYS A 111 8.81 7.95 -17.37
N SER A 112 8.89 6.84 -16.63
CA SER A 112 9.16 6.88 -15.20
C SER A 112 10.63 7.25 -14.95
N PRO A 113 10.93 7.86 -13.79
CA PRO A 113 12.31 8.14 -13.40
C PRO A 113 13.12 6.87 -13.06
N ILE A 114 12.43 5.76 -12.78
CA ILE A 114 13.02 4.47 -12.42
C ILE A 114 13.09 3.56 -13.65
N PRO A 115 14.25 2.96 -14.03
CA PRO A 115 14.38 1.84 -14.94
C PRO A 115 13.21 0.89 -14.89
N ASN A 116 12.71 0.60 -16.09
CA ASN A 116 11.57 -0.25 -16.28
C ASN A 116 11.90 -1.68 -15.81
N ARG A 117 11.41 -2.04 -14.63
CA ARG A 117 11.47 -3.38 -14.06
C ARG A 117 10.05 -3.97 -14.04
N PRO A 118 9.71 -4.89 -14.96
CA PRO A 118 8.35 -5.45 -15.06
C PRO A 118 7.84 -6.06 -13.75
N PHE A 119 8.74 -6.68 -12.97
CA PHE A 119 8.40 -7.28 -11.69
C PHE A 119 7.91 -6.25 -10.66
N ILE A 120 8.66 -5.15 -10.46
CA ILE A 120 8.25 -4.08 -9.55
C ILE A 120 6.99 -3.40 -10.06
N ARG A 121 6.93 -3.08 -11.37
CA ARG A 121 5.77 -2.43 -11.99
C ARG A 121 4.48 -3.23 -11.77
N PHE A 122 4.54 -4.55 -11.91
CA PHE A 122 3.40 -5.43 -11.60
C PHE A 122 2.99 -5.36 -10.13
N ASN A 123 3.93 -5.49 -9.19
CA ASN A 123 3.61 -5.48 -7.77
C ASN A 123 3.05 -4.12 -7.32
N VAL A 124 3.60 -3.02 -7.84
CA VAL A 124 3.10 -1.65 -7.59
C VAL A 124 1.67 -1.49 -8.10
N LEU A 125 1.40 -1.86 -9.36
CA LEU A 125 0.05 -1.80 -9.93
C LEU A 125 -0.94 -2.66 -9.14
N GLN A 126 -0.53 -3.86 -8.72
CA GLN A 126 -1.37 -4.74 -7.91
C GLN A 126 -1.66 -4.15 -6.53
N ALA A 127 -0.67 -3.54 -5.88
CA ALA A 127 -0.85 -2.87 -4.60
C ALA A 127 -1.77 -1.65 -4.71
N ILE A 128 -1.63 -0.87 -5.78
CA ILE A 128 -2.52 0.26 -6.10
C ILE A 128 -3.96 -0.24 -6.30
N LEU A 129 -4.16 -1.31 -7.07
CA LEU A 129 -5.50 -1.85 -7.31
C LEU A 129 -6.14 -2.38 -6.03
N LEU A 130 -5.37 -3.10 -5.19
CA LEU A 130 -5.81 -3.52 -3.86
C LEU A 130 -6.15 -2.32 -2.96
N PHE A 131 -5.39 -1.24 -3.03
CA PHE A 131 -5.66 -0.02 -2.26
C PHE A 131 -7.00 0.58 -2.68
N LEU A 132 -7.26 0.72 -3.98
CA LEU A 132 -8.53 1.24 -4.50
C LEU A 132 -9.71 0.35 -4.10
N ILE A 133 -9.57 -0.98 -4.21
CA ILE A 133 -10.60 -1.94 -3.79
C ILE A 133 -10.87 -1.81 -2.28
N ASN A 134 -9.83 -1.78 -1.45
CA ASN A 134 -9.97 -1.66 0.01
C ASN A 134 -10.61 -0.34 0.41
N SER A 135 -10.27 0.76 -0.26
CA SER A 135 -10.86 2.07 0.00
C SER A 135 -12.33 2.10 -0.38
N LEU A 136 -12.70 1.50 -1.53
CA LEU A 136 -14.09 1.37 -1.95
C LEU A 136 -14.91 0.51 -0.97
N LEU A 137 -14.40 -0.66 -0.59
CA LEU A 137 -15.06 -1.57 0.35
C LEU A 137 -15.19 -0.93 1.74
N GLY A 138 -14.16 -0.23 2.21
CA GLY A 138 -14.19 0.48 3.49
C GLY A 138 -15.18 1.64 3.48
N SER A 139 -15.23 2.42 2.39
CA SER A 139 -16.21 3.49 2.22
C SER A 139 -17.64 2.93 2.18
N ALA A 140 -17.87 1.88 1.39
CA ALA A 140 -19.16 1.21 1.30
C ALA A 140 -19.62 0.66 2.66
N PHE A 141 -18.73 0.00 3.41
CA PHE A 141 -19.05 -0.51 4.73
C PHE A 141 -19.36 0.61 5.73
N ARG A 142 -18.60 1.72 5.71
CA ARG A 142 -18.87 2.89 6.57
C ARG A 142 -20.24 3.52 6.31
N ALA A 143 -20.67 3.54 5.05
CA ALA A 143 -21.95 4.09 4.62
C ALA A 143 -23.15 3.25 5.09
N LEU A 144 -22.94 2.00 5.57
CA LEU A 144 -24.01 1.18 6.12
C LEU A 144 -24.54 1.74 7.46
N PRO A 145 -25.81 1.48 7.79
CA PRO A 145 -26.42 1.87 9.07
C PRO A 145 -25.64 1.34 10.27
N MET A 146 -25.65 2.09 11.38
CA MET A 146 -24.90 1.71 12.58
C MET A 146 -25.42 0.39 13.17
N GLU A 147 -26.74 0.20 13.15
CA GLU A 147 -27.43 -1.00 13.62
C GLU A 147 -26.94 -2.24 12.88
N PHE A 148 -26.72 -2.12 11.56
CA PHE A 148 -26.17 -3.20 10.77
C PHE A 148 -24.70 -3.48 11.12
N LYS A 149 -23.87 -2.44 11.24
CA LYS A 149 -22.42 -2.59 11.49
C LYS A 149 -22.10 -3.31 12.80
N VAL A 150 -22.89 -3.07 13.85
CA VAL A 150 -22.73 -3.74 15.15
C VAL A 150 -23.49 -5.06 15.27
N SER A 151 -24.34 -5.38 14.28
CA SER A 151 -25.02 -6.68 14.24
C SER A 151 -24.04 -7.82 13.95
N LEU A 152 -24.47 -9.05 14.26
CA LEU A 152 -23.72 -10.26 13.94
C LEU A 152 -23.34 -10.34 12.45
N TYR A 153 -24.26 -9.98 11.54
CA TYR A 153 -24.00 -9.99 10.10
C TYR A 153 -22.97 -8.93 9.69
N GLY A 154 -23.05 -7.73 10.28
CA GLY A 154 -22.09 -6.66 10.04
C GLY A 154 -20.68 -7.03 10.51
N LEU A 155 -20.57 -7.67 11.67
CA LEU A 155 -19.31 -8.16 12.21
C LEU A 155 -18.72 -9.29 11.34
N ILE A 156 -19.53 -10.24 10.88
CA ILE A 156 -19.07 -11.29 9.95
C ILE A 156 -18.56 -10.69 8.64
N LEU A 157 -19.28 -9.73 8.07
CA LEU A 157 -18.86 -9.04 6.86
C LEU A 157 -17.55 -8.29 7.06
N CYS A 158 -17.46 -7.47 8.12
CA CYS A 158 -16.25 -6.71 8.45
C CYS A 158 -15.05 -7.64 8.67
N ASN A 159 -15.25 -8.75 9.37
CA ASN A 159 -14.23 -9.76 9.60
C ASN A 159 -13.76 -10.41 8.29
N THR A 160 -14.69 -10.76 7.41
CA THR A 160 -14.38 -11.33 6.09
C THR A 160 -13.57 -10.35 5.23
N LEU A 161 -13.96 -9.08 5.22
CA LEU A 161 -13.22 -8.02 4.51
C LEU A 161 -11.82 -7.82 5.09
N PHE A 162 -11.69 -7.84 6.42
CA PHE A 162 -10.38 -7.76 7.07
C PHE A 162 -9.45 -8.93 6.69
N TRP A 163 -9.98 -10.16 6.69
CA TRP A 163 -9.23 -11.33 6.24
C TRP A 163 -8.89 -11.31 4.76
N PHE A 164 -9.76 -10.77 3.91
CA PHE A 164 -9.46 -10.53 2.51
C PHE A 164 -8.23 -9.61 2.36
N VAL A 165 -8.19 -8.49 3.08
CA VAL A 165 -7.03 -7.58 3.09
C VAL A 165 -5.76 -8.30 3.54
N LEU A 166 -5.79 -8.91 4.74
CA LEU A 166 -4.59 -9.54 5.31
C LEU A 166 -4.07 -10.67 4.44
N SER A 167 -4.96 -11.56 3.98
CA SER A 167 -4.56 -12.74 3.22
C SER A 167 -3.98 -12.38 1.86
N THR A 168 -4.59 -11.41 1.15
CA THR A 168 -4.08 -10.97 -0.16
C THR A 168 -2.72 -10.29 -0.05
N ILE A 169 -2.53 -9.45 0.97
CA ILE A 169 -1.26 -8.75 1.21
C ILE A 169 -0.16 -9.72 1.64
N VAL A 170 -0.43 -10.58 2.62
CA VAL A 170 0.55 -11.59 3.08
C VAL A 170 0.94 -12.52 1.93
N TYR A 171 -0.03 -12.97 1.14
CA TYR A 171 0.23 -13.79 -0.04
C TYR A 171 1.10 -13.06 -1.07
N ALA A 172 0.79 -11.79 -1.35
CA ALA A 172 1.58 -10.99 -2.29
C ALA A 172 3.01 -10.79 -1.80
N ILE A 173 3.21 -10.41 -0.54
CA ILE A 173 4.54 -10.24 0.08
C ILE A 173 5.35 -11.53 -0.01
N PHE A 174 4.75 -12.67 0.35
CA PHE A 174 5.44 -13.96 0.29
C PHE A 174 5.87 -14.32 -1.13
N LYS A 175 5.04 -14.01 -2.13
CA LYS A 175 5.39 -14.20 -3.54
C LYS A 175 6.47 -13.22 -4.01
N SER A 176 6.44 -11.96 -3.57
CA SER A 176 7.49 -10.98 -3.84
C SER A 176 8.84 -11.44 -3.29
N VAL A 177 8.89 -11.96 -2.06
CA VAL A 177 10.11 -12.54 -1.45
C VAL A 177 10.64 -13.74 -2.24
N GLN A 178 9.74 -14.58 -2.79
CA GLN A 178 10.11 -15.69 -3.67
C GLN A 178 10.57 -15.24 -5.06
N GLY A 179 10.44 -13.97 -5.42
CA GLY A 179 10.66 -13.48 -6.79
C GLY A 179 9.61 -14.01 -7.77
N LYS A 180 8.37 -14.23 -7.31
CA LYS A 180 7.27 -14.73 -8.13
C LYS A 180 6.13 -13.71 -8.16
N TYR A 181 5.44 -13.64 -9.30
CA TYR A 181 4.22 -12.83 -9.41
C TYR A 181 3.11 -13.46 -8.57
N ALA A 182 2.49 -12.67 -7.69
CA ALA A 182 1.31 -13.13 -6.98
C ALA A 182 0.13 -13.28 -7.96
N LYS A 183 -0.65 -14.35 -7.81
CA LYS A 183 -1.82 -14.65 -8.66
C LYS A 183 -3.10 -14.51 -7.85
N ILE A 184 -3.48 -13.28 -7.58
CA ILE A 184 -4.76 -12.93 -6.95
C ILE A 184 -5.84 -12.95 -8.05
N PRO A 185 -6.89 -13.77 -7.93
CA PRO A 185 -7.96 -13.84 -8.93
C PRO A 185 -8.54 -12.46 -9.24
N VAL A 186 -8.88 -12.21 -10.52
CA VAL A 186 -9.39 -10.93 -11.05
C VAL A 186 -8.37 -9.78 -10.99
N ILE A 187 -7.77 -9.53 -9.82
CA ILE A 187 -6.84 -8.41 -9.57
C ILE A 187 -5.57 -8.57 -10.41
N SER A 188 -4.89 -9.72 -10.33
CA SER A 188 -3.66 -9.94 -11.10
C SER A 188 -3.91 -9.99 -12.61
N GLN A 189 -5.11 -10.37 -13.04
CA GLN A 189 -5.51 -10.35 -14.45
C GLN A 189 -5.69 -8.91 -14.93
N ALA A 190 -6.40 -8.08 -14.17
CA ALA A 190 -6.58 -6.67 -14.46
C ALA A 190 -5.23 -5.93 -14.55
N VAL A 191 -4.30 -6.22 -13.64
CA VAL A 191 -2.94 -5.65 -13.68
C VAL A 191 -2.19 -6.05 -14.96
N LYS A 192 -2.28 -7.32 -15.38
CA LYS A 192 -1.63 -7.76 -16.64
C LYS A 192 -2.19 -7.03 -17.84
N ILE A 193 -3.51 -6.94 -17.96
CA ILE A 193 -4.17 -6.19 -19.03
C ILE A 193 -3.67 -4.73 -19.05
N GLN A 194 -3.52 -4.10 -17.89
CA GLN A 194 -3.03 -2.72 -17.80
C GLN A 194 -1.56 -2.57 -18.23
N ILE A 195 -0.72 -3.59 -18.00
CA ILE A 195 0.69 -3.57 -18.41
C ILE A 195 0.83 -3.86 -19.90
N ASP A 196 0.01 -4.78 -20.42
CA ASP A 196 0.04 -5.25 -21.80
C ASP A 196 -0.71 -4.31 -22.76
N SER A 197 -1.50 -3.38 -22.23
CA SER A 197 -2.15 -2.34 -23.04
C SER A 197 -1.11 -1.35 -23.57
N PRO A 198 -1.08 -1.10 -24.91
CA PRO A 198 -0.09 -0.25 -25.57
C PRO A 198 -0.16 1.23 -25.15
#